data_AF-A0AAW1X566-F1
#
_entry.id   AF-A0AAW1X566-F1
#
_cell.length_a   1.000
_cell.length_b   1.000
_cell.length_c   1.000
_cell.angle_alpha   90.00
_cell.angle_beta   90.00
_cell.angle_gamma   90.00
#
_symmetry.space_group_name_H-M   'P 1'
#
loop_
_entity.id
_entity.type
_entity.pdbx_description
1 polymer ?
#
loop_
_entity_poly.entity_id
_entity_poly.type
_entity_poly.pdbx_seq_one_letter_code
_entity_poly.pdbx_strand_id
1 'polypeptide(L)'
;MQKSSAPEMLLALMDEAYTGSTIGDGGGDSESEDNNAIDVADPLFLDLLKDENDGIAERHWTSPGIVAALQAAINTPRSDRLKYILQMAPRLLNLYFSIALRDVNNSLICALIPLLMSRTGTIFPDKVYSYEVRKRLLEFMLAAFQRSPDFIALLKKPIMDRLAEAYSGQAYDSPEKEELALQLCWAIGEHGGGGGSHKDAARELFESLELLLYESLSSSRVGLRQESALSSNNQTSRKSSQSRLLCFVITAIAKLATNHRELLPRARFSLSKVVRSRISDVRVWRRACDYLGLINEPAISSSVLGPSRPSHGQMQNPGTVKWSDGATKMIAHVPFYILGEQQGPPFHEFFFSDILPR
;
A
#
# COMPACT_ATOMS: atom_id res chain seq x y z
N MET A 1 -61.85 20.03 8.04
CA MET A 1 -60.43 19.97 7.67
C MET A 1 -59.77 18.89 8.53
N GLN A 2 -59.49 17.72 7.95
CA GLN A 2 -58.83 16.62 8.65
C GLN A 2 -57.37 17.01 8.92
N LYS A 3 -57.00 17.02 10.20
CA LYS A 3 -55.64 17.29 10.67
C LYS A 3 -54.81 16.03 10.42
N SER A 4 -53.90 16.09 9.45
CA SER A 4 -53.03 14.97 9.09
C SER A 4 -52.12 14.60 10.27
N SER A 5 -52.08 13.31 10.65
CA SER A 5 -51.24 12.75 11.72
C SER A 5 -49.78 12.49 11.29
N ALA A 6 -49.45 12.79 10.04
CA ALA A 6 -48.11 12.59 9.49
C ALA A 6 -46.98 13.37 10.18
N PRO A 7 -47.16 14.64 10.64
CA PRO A 7 -46.05 15.39 11.22
C PRO A 7 -45.71 14.93 12.66
N GLU A 8 -46.68 14.43 13.42
CA GLU A 8 -46.44 13.92 14.78
C GLU A 8 -45.71 12.58 14.74
N MET A 9 -46.03 11.71 13.77
CA MET A 9 -45.36 10.43 13.59
C MET A 9 -43.90 10.58 13.14
N LEU A 10 -43.60 11.64 12.37
CA LEU A 10 -42.23 11.94 11.93
C LEU A 10 -41.38 12.52 13.08
N LEU A 11 -41.99 13.32 13.95
CA LEU A 11 -41.36 13.80 15.19
C LEU A 11 -41.06 12.65 16.15
N ALA A 12 -41.98 11.69 16.29
CA ALA A 12 -41.77 10.51 17.13
C ALA A 12 -40.63 9.61 16.62
N LEU A 13 -40.52 9.40 15.31
CA LEU A 13 -39.42 8.64 14.70
C LEU A 13 -38.06 9.36 14.83
N MET A 14 -38.05 10.69 14.79
CA MET A 14 -36.83 11.47 15.04
C MET A 14 -36.37 11.36 16.49
N ASP A 15 -37.30 11.34 17.45
CA ASP A 15 -37.00 11.16 18.87
C ASP A 15 -36.54 9.73 19.18
N GLU A 16 -37.11 8.72 18.51
CA GLU A 16 -36.68 7.31 18.62
C GLU A 16 -35.25 7.10 18.11
N ALA A 17 -34.90 7.68 16.96
CA ALA A 17 -33.54 7.63 16.43
C ALA A 17 -32.51 8.35 17.31
N TYR A 18 -32.95 9.32 18.12
CA TYR A 18 -32.08 10.12 18.97
C TYR A 18 -31.95 9.58 20.40
N THR A 19 -32.96 8.86 20.91
CA THR A 19 -33.00 8.37 22.30
C THR A 19 -32.91 6.85 22.44
N GLY A 20 -33.08 6.09 21.36
CA GLY A 20 -32.94 4.63 21.35
C GLY A 20 -34.00 3.86 22.16
N SER A 21 -35.09 4.52 22.57
CA SER A 21 -36.16 3.91 23.34
C SER A 21 -37.28 3.43 22.41
N THR A 22 -37.39 2.12 22.21
CA THR A 22 -38.46 1.50 21.42
C THR A 22 -39.81 1.67 22.11
N ILE A 23 -40.80 2.23 21.41
CA ILE A 23 -42.18 2.30 21.92
C ILE A 23 -42.73 0.88 22.09
N GLY A 24 -43.16 0.57 23.30
CA GLY A 24 -43.74 -0.71 23.64
C GLY A 24 -45.17 -0.91 23.13
N ASP A 25 -45.39 -2.17 22.73
CA ASP A 25 -46.61 -2.98 22.82
C ASP A 25 -47.56 -3.08 21.60
N GLY A 26 -47.95 -4.33 21.34
CA GLY A 26 -48.86 -4.77 20.29
C GLY A 26 -48.63 -6.23 19.89
N GLY A 27 -48.94 -7.15 20.80
CA GLY A 27 -48.70 -8.60 20.69
C GLY A 27 -49.16 -9.30 19.40
N GLY A 28 -48.46 -10.40 19.10
CA GLY A 28 -48.77 -11.34 18.04
C GLY A 28 -47.89 -12.57 18.17
N ASP A 29 -48.42 -13.61 18.82
CA ASP A 29 -47.83 -14.94 18.88
C ASP A 29 -47.50 -15.47 17.47
N SER A 30 -46.26 -15.88 17.27
CA SER A 30 -45.89 -16.89 16.27
C SER A 30 -44.57 -17.51 16.68
N GLU A 31 -44.68 -18.46 17.60
CA GLU A 31 -43.71 -19.52 17.81
C GLU A 31 -43.59 -20.32 16.50
N SER A 32 -42.50 -20.12 15.77
CA SER A 32 -42.01 -21.14 14.84
C SER A 32 -40.62 -21.55 15.30
N GLU A 33 -40.60 -22.55 16.17
CA GLU A 33 -39.42 -23.31 16.56
C GLU A 33 -38.86 -24.09 15.36
N ASP A 34 -38.03 -23.45 14.54
CA ASP A 34 -37.03 -24.18 13.75
C ASP A 34 -35.71 -24.19 14.53
N ASN A 35 -35.68 -25.07 15.54
CA ASN A 35 -34.49 -25.48 16.26
C ASN A 35 -33.56 -26.28 15.34
N ASN A 36 -32.89 -25.61 14.40
CA ASN A 36 -31.54 -26.02 14.08
C ASN A 36 -30.67 -25.49 15.21
N ALA A 37 -30.38 -26.37 16.17
CA ALA A 37 -29.40 -26.12 17.23
C ALA A 37 -28.08 -25.69 16.57
N ILE A 38 -27.88 -24.37 16.45
CA ILE A 38 -26.58 -23.78 16.26
C ILE A 38 -25.80 -24.21 17.49
N ASP A 39 -24.92 -25.19 17.28
CA ASP A 39 -24.03 -25.77 18.27
C ASP A 39 -23.55 -24.66 19.21
N VAL A 40 -24.02 -24.75 20.46
CA VAL A 40 -23.97 -23.65 21.42
C VAL A 40 -22.54 -23.18 21.50
N ALA A 41 -22.41 -21.95 21.01
CA ALA A 41 -21.24 -21.13 20.94
C ALA A 41 -20.25 -21.44 22.07
N ASP A 42 -19.02 -21.72 21.66
CA ASP A 42 -17.82 -21.67 22.49
C ASP A 42 -18.02 -20.64 23.61
N PRO A 43 -17.93 -21.01 24.91
CA PRO A 43 -18.15 -20.08 26.02
C PRO A 43 -17.29 -18.82 25.89
N LEU A 44 -16.16 -18.90 25.17
CA LEU A 44 -15.33 -17.76 24.78
C LEU A 44 -16.02 -16.79 23.81
N PHE A 45 -16.79 -17.29 22.84
CA PHE A 45 -17.56 -16.47 21.89
C PHE A 45 -18.70 -15.73 22.60
N LEU A 46 -19.38 -16.39 23.53
CA LEU A 46 -20.39 -15.75 24.37
C LEU A 46 -19.79 -14.68 25.27
N ASP A 47 -18.60 -14.92 25.84
CA ASP A 47 -17.89 -13.93 26.64
C ASP A 47 -17.39 -12.73 25.80
N LEU A 48 -17.05 -12.96 24.52
CA LEU A 48 -16.74 -11.91 23.56
C LEU A 48 -17.94 -11.00 23.25
N LEU A 49 -19.16 -11.56 23.21
CA LEU A 49 -20.39 -10.86 22.87
C LEU A 49 -20.99 -10.06 24.04
N LYS A 50 -20.52 -10.25 25.27
CA LYS A 50 -20.97 -9.44 26.41
C LYS A 50 -20.53 -7.98 26.21
N ASP A 51 -21.50 -7.10 26.14
CA ASP A 51 -21.28 -5.66 26.14
C ASP A 51 -20.92 -5.19 27.56
N GLU A 52 -19.63 -5.10 27.85
CA GLU A 52 -19.12 -4.53 29.11
C GLU A 52 -19.07 -3.00 29.08
N ASN A 53 -19.38 -2.38 27.94
CA ASN A 53 -19.21 -0.94 27.81
C ASN A 53 -20.37 -0.14 28.39
N ASP A 54 -21.45 -0.75 28.89
CA ASP A 54 -22.51 -0.08 29.70
C ASP A 54 -22.93 1.31 29.14
N GLY A 55 -23.05 1.43 27.81
CA GLY A 55 -23.41 2.71 27.16
C GLY A 55 -22.33 3.81 27.15
N ILE A 56 -21.05 3.49 27.36
CA ILE A 56 -19.93 4.43 27.19
C ILE A 56 -19.87 4.85 25.72
N ALA A 57 -20.18 6.13 25.48
CA ALA A 57 -20.10 6.74 24.16
C ALA A 57 -18.72 6.54 23.52
N GLU A 58 -18.70 6.24 22.21
CA GLU A 58 -17.46 6.11 21.43
C GLU A 58 -16.57 7.33 21.61
N ARG A 59 -15.47 7.16 22.35
CA ARG A 59 -14.44 8.19 22.45
C ARG A 59 -13.49 8.08 21.26
N HIS A 60 -13.08 9.23 20.73
CA HIS A 60 -12.17 9.27 19.60
C HIS A 60 -10.84 8.59 19.96
N TRP A 61 -10.40 7.59 19.17
CA TRP A 61 -9.20 6.77 19.41
C TRP A 61 -7.90 7.57 19.61
N THR A 62 -7.87 8.83 19.14
CA THR A 62 -6.73 9.74 19.28
C THR A 62 -6.82 10.66 20.51
N SER A 63 -7.84 10.53 21.35
CA SER A 63 -7.98 11.34 22.56
C SER A 63 -6.87 10.99 23.57
N PRO A 64 -6.25 11.98 24.26
CA PRO A 64 -5.22 11.74 25.26
C PRO A 64 -5.66 10.79 26.38
N GLY A 65 -6.95 10.79 26.72
CA GLY A 65 -7.53 9.88 27.71
C GLY A 65 -7.54 8.41 27.27
N ILE A 66 -7.79 8.12 25.98
CA ILE A 66 -7.69 6.76 25.43
C ILE A 66 -6.24 6.32 25.35
N VAL A 67 -5.31 7.19 24.97
CA VAL A 67 -3.89 6.85 24.93
C VAL A 67 -3.38 6.46 26.31
N ALA A 68 -3.77 7.19 27.36
CA ALA A 68 -3.43 6.87 28.74
C ALA A 68 -4.08 5.54 29.20
N ALA A 69 -5.34 5.30 28.84
CA ALA A 69 -6.05 4.05 29.16
C ALA A 69 -5.43 2.83 28.45
N LEU A 70 -5.04 2.97 27.18
CA LEU A 70 -4.34 1.94 26.41
C LEU A 70 -2.97 1.64 27.00
N GLN A 71 -2.23 2.68 27.41
CA GLN A 71 -0.94 2.50 28.08
C GLN A 71 -1.10 1.79 29.43
N ALA A 72 -2.14 2.12 30.20
CA ALA A 72 -2.48 1.43 31.44
C ALA A 72 -2.84 -0.04 31.19
N ALA A 73 -3.65 -0.32 30.17
CA ALA A 73 -4.06 -1.69 29.78
C ALA A 73 -2.90 -2.57 29.31
N ILE A 74 -1.81 -1.98 28.81
CA ILE A 74 -0.59 -2.70 28.45
C ILE A 74 0.27 -3.00 29.67
N ASN A 75 0.29 -2.09 30.64
CA ASN A 75 1.10 -2.20 31.84
C ASN A 75 0.47 -3.09 32.92
N THR A 76 -0.82 -3.41 32.82
CA THR A 76 -1.54 -4.34 33.70
C THR A 76 -1.52 -5.78 33.15
N PRO A 77 -1.65 -6.81 34.01
CA PRO A 77 -1.80 -8.18 33.56
C PRO A 77 -3.05 -8.30 32.66
N ARG A 78 -2.83 -8.75 31.42
CA ARG A 78 -3.87 -8.85 30.39
C ARG A 78 -4.91 -9.89 30.77
N SER A 79 -6.19 -9.51 30.69
CA SER A 79 -7.30 -10.47 30.79
C SER A 79 -7.21 -11.51 29.67
N ASP A 80 -7.68 -12.72 29.93
CA ASP A 80 -7.67 -13.78 28.91
C ASP A 80 -8.54 -13.42 27.71
N ARG A 81 -9.67 -12.72 27.92
CA ARG A 81 -10.51 -12.14 26.86
C ARG A 81 -9.71 -11.22 25.92
N LEU A 82 -8.89 -10.31 26.46
CA LEU A 82 -8.04 -9.44 25.65
C LEU A 82 -7.01 -10.23 24.84
N LYS A 83 -6.39 -11.26 25.41
CA LYS A 83 -5.44 -12.12 24.68
C LYS A 83 -6.12 -12.82 23.50
N TYR A 84 -7.33 -13.36 23.70
CA TYR A 84 -8.08 -14.02 22.64
C TYR A 84 -8.50 -13.04 21.53
N ILE A 85 -9.00 -11.85 21.89
CA ILE A 85 -9.37 -10.81 20.91
C ILE A 85 -8.17 -10.40 20.05
N LEU A 86 -7.01 -10.15 20.68
CA LEU A 86 -5.78 -9.78 19.96
C LEU A 86 -5.29 -10.90 19.01
N GLN A 87 -5.58 -12.16 19.31
CA GLN A 87 -5.23 -13.28 18.41
C GLN A 87 -6.25 -13.49 17.28
N MET A 88 -7.54 -13.30 17.56
CA MET A 88 -8.62 -13.53 16.59
C MET A 88 -8.79 -12.37 15.61
N ALA A 89 -8.65 -11.13 16.05
CA ALA A 89 -8.93 -9.95 15.24
C ALA A 89 -8.13 -9.89 13.92
N PRO A 90 -6.81 -10.21 13.85
CA PRO A 90 -6.09 -10.25 12.58
C PRO A 90 -6.60 -11.31 11.60
N ARG A 91 -7.15 -12.44 12.11
CA ARG A 91 -7.71 -13.52 11.28
C ARG A 91 -9.04 -13.09 10.67
N LEU A 92 -9.91 -12.47 11.47
CA LEU A 92 -11.17 -11.91 11.00
C LEU A 92 -10.93 -10.80 9.98
N LEU A 93 -9.94 -9.94 10.22
CA LEU A 93 -9.54 -8.90 9.29
C LEU A 93 -9.05 -9.48 7.95
N ASN A 94 -8.27 -10.56 7.99
CA ASN A 94 -7.83 -11.25 6.79
C ASN A 94 -9.01 -11.83 5.99
N LEU A 95 -10.00 -12.44 6.66
CA LEU A 95 -11.21 -12.94 6.02
C LEU A 95 -12.00 -11.78 5.37
N TYR A 96 -12.22 -10.70 6.12
CA TYR A 96 -12.88 -9.49 5.61
C TYR A 96 -12.19 -8.96 4.35
N PHE A 97 -10.86 -8.82 4.37
CA PHE A 97 -10.09 -8.36 3.22
C PHE A 97 -10.13 -9.32 2.03
N SER A 98 -10.12 -10.63 2.28
CA SER A 98 -10.24 -11.62 1.19
C SER A 98 -11.59 -11.55 0.49
N ILE A 99 -12.67 -11.36 1.24
CA ILE A 99 -14.04 -11.18 0.71
C ILE A 99 -14.13 -9.83 0.00
N ALA A 100 -13.61 -8.76 0.61
CA ALA A 100 -13.64 -7.43 0.03
C ALA A 100 -12.90 -7.37 -1.32
N LEU A 101 -11.73 -7.99 -1.43
CA LEU A 101 -10.99 -8.05 -2.70
C LEU A 101 -11.70 -8.85 -3.78
N ARG A 102 -12.61 -9.78 -3.43
CA ARG A 102 -13.35 -10.60 -4.39
C ARG A 102 -14.65 -9.93 -4.82
N ASP A 103 -15.44 -9.48 -3.85
CA ASP A 103 -16.86 -9.18 -4.06
C ASP A 103 -17.18 -7.68 -4.05
N VAL A 104 -16.31 -6.84 -3.50
CA VAL A 104 -16.57 -5.40 -3.39
C VAL A 104 -16.17 -4.65 -4.66
N ASN A 105 -16.92 -3.59 -4.96
CA ASN A 105 -16.69 -2.72 -6.11
C ASN A 105 -15.42 -1.87 -5.95
N ASN A 106 -14.90 -1.40 -7.09
CA ASN A 106 -13.67 -0.63 -7.12
C ASN A 106 -13.79 0.73 -6.39
N SER A 107 -14.97 1.36 -6.38
CA SER A 107 -15.18 2.65 -5.72
C SER A 107 -15.08 2.54 -4.19
N LEU A 108 -15.69 1.53 -3.56
CA LEU A 108 -15.58 1.33 -2.12
C LEU A 108 -14.17 0.90 -1.72
N ILE A 109 -13.52 0.05 -2.51
CA ILE A 109 -12.11 -0.32 -2.26
C ILE A 109 -11.21 0.93 -2.34
N CYS A 110 -11.41 1.78 -3.34
CA CYS A 110 -10.66 3.03 -3.48
C CYS A 110 -10.89 3.98 -2.29
N ALA A 111 -12.11 4.05 -1.76
CA ALA A 111 -12.42 4.86 -0.58
C ALA A 111 -11.86 4.25 0.72
N LEU A 112 -11.73 2.93 0.78
CA LEU A 112 -11.21 2.21 1.95
C LEU A 112 -9.70 2.44 2.12
N ILE A 113 -8.92 2.49 1.03
CA ILE A 113 -7.45 2.59 1.08
C ILE A 113 -6.95 3.77 1.95
N PRO A 114 -7.41 5.03 1.77
CA PRO A 114 -6.99 6.14 2.63
C PRO A 114 -7.32 5.94 4.12
N LEU A 115 -8.42 5.27 4.42
CA LEU A 115 -8.80 4.94 5.81
C LEU A 115 -7.80 3.95 6.41
N LEU A 116 -7.38 2.93 5.65
CA LEU A 116 -6.37 1.96 6.10
C LEU A 116 -4.99 2.63 6.31
N MET A 117 -4.61 3.56 5.42
CA MET A 117 -3.39 4.36 5.59
C MET A 117 -3.41 5.15 6.90
N SER A 118 -4.53 5.81 7.24
CA SER A 118 -4.69 6.54 8.51
C SER A 118 -4.68 5.59 9.72
N ARG A 119 -5.34 4.43 9.59
CA ARG A 119 -5.43 3.43 10.66
C ARG A 119 -4.10 2.77 11.00
N THR A 120 -3.15 2.72 10.07
CA THR A 120 -1.80 2.15 10.31
C THR A 120 -1.08 2.80 11.51
N GLY A 121 -1.35 4.08 11.78
CA GLY A 121 -0.79 4.83 12.92
C GLY A 121 -1.61 4.77 14.21
N THR A 122 -2.82 4.19 14.22
CA THR A 122 -3.77 4.23 15.34
C THR A 122 -4.25 2.83 15.75
N ILE A 123 -3.32 1.88 15.83
CA ILE A 123 -3.59 0.48 16.20
C ILE A 123 -3.32 0.29 17.70
N PHE A 124 -4.06 -0.62 18.33
CA PHE A 124 -3.82 -1.03 19.72
C PHE A 124 -2.32 -1.34 19.95
N PRO A 125 -1.66 -0.78 20.99
CA PRO A 125 -0.21 -0.82 21.13
C PRO A 125 0.34 -2.16 21.68
N ASP A 126 -0.12 -3.29 21.14
CA ASP A 126 0.51 -4.59 21.34
C ASP A 126 1.44 -4.93 20.16
N LYS A 127 2.67 -5.35 20.45
CA LYS A 127 3.71 -5.56 19.41
C LYS A 127 3.33 -6.61 18.38
N VAL A 128 2.79 -7.75 18.82
CA VAL A 128 2.46 -8.88 17.93
C VAL A 128 1.20 -8.54 17.13
N TYR A 129 0.16 -8.09 17.81
CA TYR A 129 -1.09 -7.70 17.19
C TYR A 129 -0.90 -6.57 16.17
N SER A 130 -0.21 -5.50 16.56
CA SER A 130 0.00 -4.36 15.66
C SER A 130 0.82 -4.74 14.44
N TYR A 131 1.83 -5.60 14.59
CA TYR A 131 2.57 -6.14 13.45
C TYR A 131 1.66 -6.92 12.49
N GLU A 132 0.88 -7.88 12.99
CA GLU A 132 -0.02 -8.70 12.18
C GLU A 132 -1.09 -7.84 11.47
N VAL A 133 -1.73 -6.91 12.18
CA VAL A 133 -2.73 -6.01 11.57
C VAL A 133 -2.09 -5.14 10.49
N ARG A 134 -0.94 -4.51 10.75
CA ARG A 134 -0.26 -3.68 9.74
C ARG A 134 0.13 -4.49 8.52
N LYS A 135 0.64 -5.70 8.71
CA LYS A 135 0.95 -6.62 7.62
C LYS A 135 -0.29 -6.90 6.77
N ARG A 136 -1.44 -7.23 7.38
CA ARG A 136 -2.69 -7.45 6.63
C ARG A 136 -3.21 -6.21 5.91
N LEU A 137 -3.09 -5.03 6.53
CA LEU A 137 -3.45 -3.76 5.90
C LEU A 137 -2.59 -3.50 4.64
N LEU A 138 -1.28 -3.71 4.75
CA LEU A 138 -0.34 -3.54 3.63
C LEU A 138 -0.61 -4.56 2.52
N GLU A 139 -0.76 -5.84 2.86
CA GLU A 139 -1.10 -6.91 1.91
C GLU A 139 -2.38 -6.59 1.13
N PHE A 140 -3.43 -6.13 1.82
CA PHE A 140 -4.68 -5.72 1.19
C PHE A 140 -4.50 -4.53 0.25
N MET A 141 -3.79 -3.47 0.68
CA MET A 141 -3.57 -2.29 -0.16
C MET A 141 -2.78 -2.64 -1.43
N LEU A 142 -1.72 -3.45 -1.30
CA LEU A 142 -0.94 -3.91 -2.46
C LEU A 142 -1.78 -4.78 -3.40
N ALA A 143 -2.60 -5.70 -2.87
CA ALA A 143 -3.51 -6.50 -3.67
C ALA A 143 -4.58 -5.64 -4.38
N ALA A 144 -5.06 -4.58 -3.72
CA ALA A 144 -6.01 -3.64 -4.32
C ALA A 144 -5.37 -2.84 -5.47
N PHE A 145 -4.14 -2.34 -5.31
CA PHE A 145 -3.39 -1.69 -6.39
C PHE A 145 -3.07 -2.64 -7.55
N GLN A 146 -2.78 -3.91 -7.24
CA GLN A 146 -2.57 -4.93 -8.26
C GLN A 146 -3.85 -5.25 -9.04
N ARG A 147 -5.00 -5.31 -8.37
CA ARG A 147 -6.31 -5.53 -9.02
C ARG A 147 -6.68 -4.35 -9.92
N SER A 148 -6.44 -3.12 -9.45
CA SER A 148 -6.83 -1.89 -10.14
C SER A 148 -5.74 -0.82 -10.01
N PRO A 149 -4.79 -0.76 -10.97
CA PRO A 149 -3.70 0.23 -10.96
C PRO A 149 -4.18 1.68 -10.89
N ASP A 150 -5.32 1.99 -11.51
CA ASP A 150 -5.94 3.32 -11.57
C ASP A 150 -6.13 3.96 -10.18
N PHE A 151 -6.26 3.15 -9.12
CA PHE A 151 -6.34 3.64 -7.74
C PHE A 151 -5.16 4.52 -7.36
N ILE A 152 -3.97 4.27 -7.89
CA ILE A 152 -2.79 5.09 -7.60
C ILE A 152 -2.95 6.50 -8.16
N ALA A 153 -3.51 6.62 -9.37
CA ALA A 153 -3.79 7.92 -9.98
C ALA A 153 -4.89 8.67 -9.22
N LEU A 154 -5.93 7.97 -8.78
CA LEU A 154 -7.04 8.54 -8.00
C LEU A 154 -6.60 8.97 -6.58
N LEU A 155 -5.75 8.17 -5.94
CA LEU A 155 -5.29 8.37 -4.57
C LEU A 155 -3.94 9.10 -4.48
N LYS A 156 -3.50 9.77 -5.55
CA LYS A 156 -2.21 10.48 -5.60
C LYS A 156 -2.00 11.40 -4.40
N LYS A 157 -3.02 12.17 -3.99
CA LYS A 157 -2.95 13.10 -2.85
C LYS A 157 -2.73 12.35 -1.52
N PRO A 158 -3.61 11.43 -1.09
CA PRO A 158 -3.39 10.61 0.10
C PRO A 158 -2.03 9.89 0.13
N ILE A 159 -1.59 9.37 -1.01
CA ILE A 159 -0.30 8.68 -1.12
C ILE A 159 0.85 9.66 -0.87
N MET A 160 0.83 10.83 -1.52
CA MET A 160 1.88 11.82 -1.37
C MET A 160 1.92 12.44 0.02
N ASP A 161 0.76 12.65 0.66
CA ASP A 161 0.69 13.14 2.04
C ASP A 161 1.37 12.15 3.00
N ARG A 162 1.12 10.84 2.85
CA ARG A 162 1.76 9.80 3.66
C ARG A 162 3.25 9.67 3.39
N LEU A 163 3.68 9.84 2.15
CA LEU A 163 5.10 9.91 1.82
C LEU A 163 5.73 11.12 2.51
N ALA A 164 5.19 12.32 2.33
CA ALA A 164 5.70 13.55 2.95
C ALA A 164 5.80 13.46 4.48
N GLU A 165 4.80 12.88 5.15
CA GLU A 165 4.84 12.59 6.59
C GLU A 165 6.00 11.69 7.01
N ALA A 166 6.38 10.71 6.16
CA ALA A 166 7.52 9.84 6.43
C ALA A 166 8.86 10.59 6.32
N TYR A 167 8.95 11.63 5.48
CA TYR A 167 10.16 12.43 5.29
C TYR A 167 10.31 13.58 6.29
N SER A 168 9.20 14.15 6.79
CA SER A 168 9.15 15.43 7.53
C SER A 168 9.75 15.43 8.94
N GLY A 169 10.60 14.47 9.30
CA GLY A 169 11.23 14.47 10.63
C GLY A 169 10.38 13.80 11.72
N GLN A 170 9.05 13.88 11.61
CA GLN A 170 8.10 13.40 12.62
C GLN A 170 7.83 11.89 12.58
N ALA A 171 8.29 11.18 11.55
CA ALA A 171 8.15 9.73 11.41
C ALA A 171 9.43 8.94 11.72
N TYR A 172 10.58 9.60 11.97
CA TYR A 172 11.82 8.88 12.30
C TYR A 172 11.78 8.14 13.65
N ASP A 173 10.72 8.36 14.42
CA ASP A 173 10.44 7.64 15.67
C ASP A 173 9.39 6.51 15.49
N SER A 174 8.84 6.30 14.28
CA SER A 174 7.86 5.24 13.99
C SER A 174 8.24 4.40 12.74
N PRO A 175 8.86 3.21 12.90
CA PRO A 175 9.21 2.33 11.78
C PRO A 175 8.00 1.92 10.92
N GLU A 176 6.79 2.02 11.46
CA GLU A 176 5.54 1.71 10.79
C GLU A 176 5.23 2.63 9.61
N LYS A 177 5.42 3.94 9.80
CA LYS A 177 5.13 4.94 8.78
C LYS A 177 6.15 4.84 7.65
N GLU A 178 7.39 4.49 7.99
CA GLU A 178 8.44 4.22 7.01
C GLU A 178 8.08 3.01 6.15
N GLU A 179 7.66 1.89 6.74
CA GLU A 179 7.30 0.71 5.95
C GLU A 179 6.10 0.97 5.03
N LEU A 180 5.08 1.69 5.51
CA LEU A 180 3.97 2.15 4.66
C LEU A 180 4.48 3.00 3.49
N ALA A 181 5.33 3.99 3.75
CA ALA A 181 5.90 4.85 2.72
C ALA A 181 6.71 4.06 1.67
N LEU A 182 7.49 3.06 2.11
CA LEU A 182 8.23 2.17 1.21
C LEU A 182 7.30 1.40 0.29
N GLN A 183 6.23 0.81 0.83
CA GLN A 183 5.27 0.05 0.04
C GLN A 183 4.50 0.93 -0.95
N LEU A 184 4.12 2.15 -0.54
CA LEU A 184 3.47 3.11 -1.43
C LEU A 184 4.41 3.58 -2.55
N CYS A 185 5.68 3.85 -2.23
CA CYS A 185 6.69 4.21 -3.22
C CYS A 185 6.92 3.07 -4.22
N TRP A 186 6.99 1.83 -3.73
CA TRP A 186 7.07 0.65 -4.59
C TRP A 186 5.85 0.53 -5.51
N ALA A 187 4.63 0.70 -4.97
CA ALA A 187 3.39 0.60 -5.74
C ALA A 187 3.32 1.65 -6.86
N ILE A 188 3.73 2.90 -6.61
CA ILE A 188 3.83 3.95 -7.64
C ILE A 188 4.71 3.48 -8.81
N GLY A 189 5.87 2.90 -8.50
CA GLY A 189 6.81 2.41 -9.51
C GLY A 189 6.27 1.20 -10.27
N GLU A 190 5.81 0.17 -9.55
CA GLU A 190 5.35 -1.10 -10.15
C GLU A 190 4.18 -0.90 -11.10
N HIS A 191 3.24 -0.04 -10.74
CA HIS A 191 2.02 0.20 -11.50
C HIS A 191 2.10 1.46 -12.36
N GLY A 192 3.28 2.05 -12.52
CA GLY A 192 3.50 3.17 -13.42
C GLY A 192 2.65 4.41 -13.10
N GLY A 193 2.35 4.67 -11.82
CA GLY A 193 1.55 5.83 -11.39
C GLY A 193 0.06 5.76 -11.76
N GLY A 194 -0.46 4.56 -12.01
CA GLY A 194 -1.85 4.34 -12.43
C GLY A 194 -2.01 3.65 -13.77
N GLY A 195 -0.93 3.22 -14.42
CA GLY A 195 -0.94 2.62 -15.75
C GLY A 195 -0.64 3.61 -16.88
N GLY A 196 -0.62 3.12 -18.11
CA GLY A 196 -0.23 3.91 -19.30
C GLY A 196 -1.21 5.02 -19.69
N SER A 197 -2.47 4.93 -19.26
CA SER A 197 -3.52 5.92 -19.51
C SER A 197 -3.38 7.18 -18.63
N HIS A 198 -2.80 7.06 -17.44
CA HIS A 198 -2.77 8.12 -16.43
C HIS A 198 -1.47 8.95 -16.45
N LYS A 199 -1.13 9.50 -17.63
CA LYS A 199 0.12 10.26 -17.83
C LYS A 199 0.27 11.47 -16.91
N ASP A 200 -0.80 12.23 -16.69
CA ASP A 200 -0.73 13.45 -15.86
C ASP A 200 -0.50 13.11 -14.38
N ALA A 201 -1.20 12.09 -13.88
CA ALA A 201 -0.98 11.61 -12.52
C ALA A 201 0.44 11.06 -12.35
N ALA A 202 0.96 10.30 -13.33
CA ALA A 202 2.33 9.81 -13.30
C ALA A 202 3.37 10.95 -13.31
N ARG A 203 3.10 12.05 -14.02
CA ARG A 203 3.97 13.24 -14.04
C ARG A 203 4.00 13.95 -12.68
N GLU A 204 2.85 14.15 -12.04
CA GLU A 204 2.76 14.75 -10.70
C GLU A 204 3.42 13.87 -9.62
N LEU A 205 3.21 12.56 -9.69
CA LEU A 205 3.88 11.60 -8.80
C LEU A 205 5.39 11.63 -9.01
N PHE A 206 5.85 11.69 -10.27
CA PHE A 206 7.26 11.84 -10.59
C PHE A 206 7.85 13.14 -10.03
N GLU A 207 7.16 14.27 -10.20
CA GLU A 207 7.57 15.58 -9.66
C GLU A 207 7.72 15.54 -8.15
N SER A 208 6.78 14.90 -7.49
CA SER A 208 6.80 14.77 -6.04
C SER A 208 7.95 13.86 -5.57
N LEU A 209 8.18 12.73 -6.23
CA LEU A 209 9.33 11.85 -5.96
C LEU A 209 10.68 12.52 -6.26
N GLU A 210 10.75 13.34 -7.30
CA GLU A 210 11.93 14.13 -7.65
C GLU A 210 12.22 15.20 -6.58
N LEU A 211 11.18 15.90 -6.10
CA LEU A 211 11.31 16.85 -5.00
C LEU A 211 11.86 16.16 -3.75
N LEU A 212 11.26 15.03 -3.35
CA LEU A 212 11.69 14.23 -2.21
C LEU A 212 13.15 13.76 -2.33
N LEU A 213 13.57 13.38 -3.54
CA LEU A 213 14.95 13.00 -3.83
C LEU A 213 15.90 14.19 -3.61
N TYR A 214 15.57 15.37 -4.13
CA TYR A 214 16.43 16.55 -4.01
C TYR A 214 16.47 17.14 -2.61
N GLU A 215 15.35 17.13 -1.87
CA GLU A 215 15.31 17.52 -0.46
C GLU A 215 16.19 16.60 0.38
N SER A 216 16.11 15.30 0.15
CA SER A 216 16.94 14.31 0.85
C SER A 216 18.44 14.47 0.55
N LEU A 217 18.80 14.73 -0.71
CA LEU A 217 20.19 15.02 -1.10
C LEU A 217 20.70 16.33 -0.47
N SER A 218 19.83 17.34 -0.35
CA SER A 218 20.18 18.63 0.24
C SER A 218 20.31 18.54 1.76
N SER A 219 19.39 17.83 2.43
CA SER A 219 19.45 17.54 3.86
C SER A 219 20.73 16.79 4.24
N SER A 220 21.16 15.83 3.40
CA SER A 220 22.42 15.12 3.58
C SER A 220 23.66 16.02 3.51
N ARG A 221 23.60 17.18 2.83
CA ARG A 221 24.69 18.17 2.80
C ARG A 221 24.73 19.02 4.06
N VAL A 222 23.58 19.34 4.62
CA VAL A 222 23.45 20.17 5.83
C VAL A 222 23.80 19.36 7.09
N GLY A 223 23.49 18.06 7.11
CA GLY A 223 23.80 17.15 8.23
C GLY A 223 25.30 16.92 8.48
N LEU A 224 26.19 17.29 7.55
CA LEU A 224 27.64 17.19 7.72
C LEU A 224 28.25 18.33 8.58
N ARG A 225 27.49 19.40 8.88
CA ARG A 225 28.01 20.56 9.63
C ARG A 225 27.79 20.49 11.14
N GLN A 226 27.00 19.52 11.63
CA GLN A 226 26.62 19.41 13.04
C GLN A 226 26.87 17.99 13.58
N GLU A 227 28.08 17.46 13.39
CA GLU A 227 28.53 16.24 14.05
C GLU A 227 28.94 16.57 15.50
N SER A 228 27.99 16.46 16.44
CA SER A 228 28.29 16.40 17.88
C SER A 228 28.03 14.99 18.42
N ALA A 229 29.06 14.45 19.09
CA ALA A 229 29.35 13.03 19.28
C ALA A 229 28.52 12.29 20.35
N LEU A 230 27.22 12.58 20.52
CA LEU A 230 26.46 12.07 21.69
C LEU A 230 25.25 11.17 21.36
N SER A 231 25.05 10.72 20.11
CA SER A 231 23.96 9.77 19.79
C SER A 231 24.24 8.91 18.53
N SER A 232 25.27 8.07 18.60
CA SER A 232 25.76 7.26 17.45
C SER A 232 24.75 6.22 16.91
N ASN A 233 24.08 5.45 17.77
CA ASN A 233 23.27 4.31 17.31
C ASN A 233 21.94 4.71 16.65
N ASN A 234 21.27 5.74 17.16
CA ASN A 234 20.02 6.22 16.55
C ASN A 234 20.28 7.00 15.25
N GLN A 235 21.46 7.60 15.08
CA GLN A 235 21.81 8.30 13.85
C GLN A 235 22.16 7.32 12.71
N THR A 236 22.79 6.19 13.02
CA THR A 236 23.13 5.17 12.01
C THR A 236 21.88 4.43 11.51
N SER A 237 20.93 4.10 12.39
CA SER A 237 19.65 3.51 11.98
C SER A 237 18.84 4.48 11.10
N ARG A 238 18.78 5.76 11.46
CA ARG A 238 18.12 6.83 10.68
C ARG A 238 18.73 7.04 9.30
N LYS A 239 20.07 7.05 9.20
CA LYS A 239 20.76 7.13 7.91
C LYS A 239 20.49 5.88 7.05
N SER A 240 20.35 4.72 7.67
CA SER A 240 20.05 3.46 6.98
C SER A 240 18.60 3.37 6.47
N SER A 241 17.61 3.82 7.24
CA SER A 241 16.22 3.90 6.79
C SER A 241 16.04 4.90 5.65
N GLN A 242 16.64 6.09 5.79
CA GLN A 242 16.60 7.12 4.75
C GLN A 242 17.22 6.63 3.43
N SER A 243 18.34 5.92 3.48
CA SER A 243 18.97 5.33 2.29
C SER A 243 18.14 4.19 1.69
N ARG A 244 17.48 3.37 2.51
CA ARG A 244 16.51 2.35 2.04
C ARG A 244 15.36 3.01 1.29
N LEU A 245 14.78 4.07 1.84
CA LEU A 245 13.70 4.81 1.19
C LEU A 245 14.13 5.49 -0.10
N LEU A 246 15.30 6.14 -0.12
CA LEU A 246 15.87 6.73 -1.34
C LEU A 246 16.09 5.69 -2.45
N CYS A 247 16.47 4.47 -2.09
CA CYS A 247 16.58 3.38 -3.04
C CYS A 247 15.23 3.00 -3.69
N PHE A 248 14.15 3.03 -2.91
CA PHE A 248 12.80 2.82 -3.43
C PHE A 248 12.38 3.98 -4.34
N VAL A 249 12.65 5.22 -3.95
CA VAL A 249 12.38 6.42 -4.79
C VAL A 249 13.10 6.34 -6.12
N ILE A 250 14.40 6.03 -6.11
CA ILE A 250 15.20 5.86 -7.33
C ILE A 250 14.63 4.75 -8.22
N THR A 251 14.21 3.63 -7.62
CA THR A 251 13.57 2.52 -8.34
C THR A 251 12.23 2.96 -8.95
N ALA A 252 11.40 3.68 -8.19
CA ALA A 252 10.11 4.17 -8.66
C ALA A 252 10.27 5.18 -9.81
N ILE A 253 11.23 6.11 -9.71
CA ILE A 253 11.60 7.05 -10.78
C ILE A 253 12.01 6.29 -12.05
N ALA A 254 12.84 5.25 -11.93
CA ALA A 254 13.30 4.45 -13.07
C ALA A 254 12.15 3.66 -13.72
N LYS A 255 11.28 3.04 -12.91
CA LYS A 255 10.10 2.31 -13.40
C LYS A 255 9.07 3.24 -14.06
N LEU A 256 8.78 4.39 -13.45
CA LEU A 256 7.91 5.42 -14.04
C LEU A 256 8.43 5.90 -15.39
N ALA A 257 9.74 6.15 -15.50
CA ALA A 257 10.36 6.57 -16.75
C ALA A 257 10.34 5.49 -17.84
N THR A 258 10.36 4.21 -17.44
CA THR A 258 10.25 3.07 -18.35
C THR A 258 8.81 2.93 -18.88
N ASN A 259 7.82 3.14 -18.02
CA ASN A 259 6.40 3.09 -18.41
C ASN A 259 5.96 4.34 -19.18
N HIS A 260 6.48 5.53 -18.82
CA HIS A 260 6.14 6.82 -19.41
C HIS A 260 7.38 7.47 -20.03
N ARG A 261 7.59 7.27 -21.33
CA ARG A 261 8.77 7.74 -22.07
C ARG A 261 9.01 9.25 -22.00
N GLU A 262 7.97 10.04 -21.76
CA GLU A 262 8.06 11.50 -21.59
C GLU A 262 8.90 11.90 -20.37
N LEU A 263 8.95 11.05 -19.34
CA LEU A 263 9.68 11.30 -18.09
C LEU A 263 11.15 10.88 -18.18
N LEU A 264 11.55 10.17 -19.25
CA LEU A 264 12.88 9.59 -19.42
C LEU A 264 14.03 10.61 -19.32
N PRO A 265 13.98 11.79 -19.98
CA PRO A 265 15.06 12.77 -19.87
C PRO A 265 15.20 13.33 -18.45
N ARG A 266 14.07 13.56 -17.78
CA ARG A 266 14.03 14.03 -16.39
C ARG A 266 14.63 12.97 -15.46
N ALA A 267 14.21 11.72 -15.58
CA ALA A 267 14.73 10.61 -14.79
C ALA A 267 16.26 10.46 -14.94
N ARG A 268 16.79 10.51 -16.17
CA ARG A 268 18.24 10.49 -16.40
C ARG A 268 18.95 11.63 -15.69
N PHE A 269 18.37 12.83 -15.71
CA PHE A 269 18.93 13.98 -15.03
C PHE A 269 18.91 13.82 -13.50
N SER A 270 17.79 13.40 -12.92
CA SER A 270 17.65 13.19 -11.47
C SER A 270 18.62 12.10 -10.98
N LEU A 271 18.74 10.98 -11.69
CA LEU A 271 19.69 9.92 -11.36
C LEU A 271 21.15 10.37 -11.54
N SER A 272 21.46 11.09 -12.61
CA SER A 272 22.81 11.65 -12.82
C SER A 272 23.20 12.62 -11.71
N LYS A 273 22.25 13.39 -11.17
CA LYS A 273 22.48 14.24 -10.00
C LYS A 273 22.83 13.42 -8.75
N VAL A 274 22.14 12.30 -8.50
CA VAL A 274 22.45 11.39 -7.38
C VAL A 274 23.87 10.83 -7.53
N VAL A 275 24.23 10.36 -8.73
CA VAL A 275 25.56 9.80 -9.01
C VAL A 275 26.67 10.85 -8.82
N ARG A 276 26.41 12.10 -9.24
CA ARG A 276 27.36 13.21 -9.08
C ARG A 276 27.44 13.76 -7.66
N SER A 277 26.41 13.55 -6.84
CA SER A 277 26.33 14.20 -5.53
C SER A 277 27.40 13.70 -4.55
N ARG A 278 28.05 12.55 -4.78
CA ARG A 278 29.14 11.91 -3.98
C ARG A 278 28.91 11.77 -2.46
N ILE A 279 27.79 12.28 -1.95
CA ILE A 279 27.44 12.40 -0.53
C ILE A 279 26.35 11.38 -0.15
N SER A 280 25.81 10.66 -1.14
CA SER A 280 24.84 9.59 -0.94
C SER A 280 25.51 8.30 -0.43
N ASP A 281 24.78 7.55 0.39
CA ASP A 281 25.14 6.18 0.79
C ASP A 281 25.52 5.35 -0.46
N VAL A 282 26.58 4.54 -0.37
CA VAL A 282 27.08 3.65 -1.43
C VAL A 282 25.95 2.82 -2.05
N ARG A 283 24.96 2.39 -1.25
CA ARG A 283 23.79 1.63 -1.74
C ARG A 283 22.90 2.45 -2.67
N VAL A 284 22.66 3.71 -2.32
CA VAL A 284 21.85 4.67 -3.10
C VAL A 284 22.60 5.04 -4.37
N TRP A 285 23.90 5.30 -4.27
CA TRP A 285 24.76 5.61 -5.40
C TRP A 285 24.81 4.45 -6.40
N ARG A 286 25.09 3.23 -5.94
CA ARG A 286 25.18 2.04 -6.80
C ARG A 286 23.87 1.81 -7.54
N ARG A 287 22.75 1.85 -6.83
CA ARG A 287 21.42 1.70 -7.42
C ARG A 287 21.10 2.78 -8.46
N ALA A 288 21.51 4.03 -8.22
CA ALA A 288 21.35 5.10 -9.21
C ALA A 288 22.21 4.87 -10.46
N CYS A 289 23.45 4.38 -10.30
CA CYS A 289 24.32 4.01 -11.41
C CYS A 289 23.72 2.86 -12.24
N ASP A 290 23.24 1.80 -11.57
CA ASP A 290 22.65 0.63 -12.22
C ASP A 290 21.45 1.02 -13.09
N TYR A 291 20.53 1.82 -12.54
CA TYR A 291 19.37 2.27 -13.30
C TYR A 291 19.70 3.33 -14.36
N LEU A 292 20.71 4.17 -14.15
CA LEU A 292 21.16 5.10 -15.19
C LEU A 292 21.70 4.34 -16.41
N GLY A 293 22.45 3.26 -16.19
CA GLY A 293 22.87 2.35 -17.26
C GLY A 293 21.70 1.65 -17.92
N LEU A 294 20.79 1.08 -17.12
CA LEU A 294 19.62 0.34 -17.61
C LEU A 294 18.68 1.20 -18.45
N ILE A 295 18.41 2.44 -18.03
CA ILE A 295 17.52 3.39 -18.73
C ILE A 295 18.08 3.82 -20.10
N ASN A 296 19.38 3.64 -20.36
CA ASN A 296 19.95 3.91 -21.68
C ASN A 296 19.57 2.84 -22.70
N GLU A 297 19.20 1.64 -22.24
CA GLU A 297 18.81 0.51 -23.08
C GLU A 297 17.30 0.22 -22.93
N PRO A 298 16.43 0.84 -23.76
CA PRO A 298 14.98 0.81 -23.56
C PRO A 298 14.34 -0.57 -23.67
N ALA A 299 14.93 -1.49 -24.45
CA ALA A 299 14.44 -2.86 -24.58
C ALA A 299 14.71 -3.67 -23.30
N ILE A 300 15.93 -3.54 -22.76
CA ILE A 300 16.35 -4.24 -21.54
C ILE A 300 15.63 -3.63 -20.33
N SER A 301 15.51 -2.30 -20.26
CA SER A 301 14.76 -1.64 -19.19
C SER A 301 13.30 -2.05 -19.17
N SER A 302 12.61 -2.11 -20.32
CA SER A 302 11.21 -2.58 -20.36
C SER A 302 11.07 -4.04 -19.94
N SER A 303 12.10 -4.87 -20.12
CA SER A 303 12.08 -6.27 -19.73
C SER A 303 12.39 -6.49 -18.24
N VAL A 304 13.24 -5.65 -17.65
CA VAL A 304 13.67 -5.74 -16.25
C VAL A 304 12.78 -4.92 -15.31
N LEU A 305 12.39 -3.72 -15.74
CA LEU A 305 11.60 -2.74 -14.97
C LEU A 305 10.12 -2.69 -15.38
N GLY A 306 9.75 -3.41 -16.45
CA GLY A 306 8.36 -3.49 -16.88
C GLY A 306 7.46 -4.14 -15.84
N PRO A 307 6.13 -3.90 -15.92
CA PRO A 307 5.17 -4.46 -14.99
C PRO A 307 5.25 -5.99 -15.01
N SER A 308 5.34 -6.61 -13.84
CA SER A 308 5.49 -8.05 -13.68
C SER A 308 4.25 -8.86 -14.12
N ARG A 309 3.09 -8.20 -14.29
CA ARG A 309 1.88 -8.76 -14.90
C ARG A 309 1.31 -7.79 -15.94
N PRO A 310 1.01 -8.24 -17.17
CA PRO A 310 0.31 -7.39 -18.13
C PRO A 310 -1.07 -7.06 -17.57
N SER A 311 -1.35 -5.77 -17.41
CA SER A 311 -2.72 -5.30 -17.17
C SER A 311 -3.59 -5.75 -18.35
N HIS A 312 -4.82 -6.20 -18.08
CA HIS A 312 -5.76 -6.67 -19.12
C HIS A 312 -5.84 -5.61 -20.23
N GLY A 313 -5.22 -5.88 -21.38
CA GLY A 313 -5.20 -5.00 -22.54
C GLY A 313 -3.86 -4.39 -22.94
N GLN A 314 -2.79 -4.51 -22.14
CA GLN A 314 -1.44 -4.12 -22.61
C GLN A 314 -0.85 -5.22 -23.50
N MET A 315 -0.82 -4.99 -24.81
CA MET A 315 0.00 -5.76 -25.75
C MET A 315 1.44 -5.80 -25.23
N GLN A 316 2.04 -7.00 -25.21
CA GLN A 316 3.46 -7.14 -24.91
C GLN A 316 4.23 -6.24 -25.87
N ASN A 317 5.06 -5.34 -25.33
CA ASN A 317 5.90 -4.51 -26.16
C ASN A 317 6.91 -5.42 -26.88
N PRO A 318 7.15 -5.23 -28.20
CA PRO A 318 8.14 -6.02 -28.92
C PRO A 318 9.50 -5.87 -28.25
N GLY A 319 10.12 -6.99 -27.87
CA GLY A 319 11.40 -7.06 -27.16
C GLY A 319 11.32 -7.33 -25.65
N THR A 320 10.12 -7.46 -25.06
CA THR A 320 9.99 -7.86 -23.64
C THR A 320 10.21 -9.36 -23.47
N VAL A 321 11.32 -9.76 -22.84
CA VAL A 321 11.59 -11.16 -22.47
C VAL A 321 10.75 -11.53 -21.25
N LYS A 322 9.95 -12.59 -21.35
CA LYS A 322 9.26 -13.21 -20.20
C LYS A 322 10.23 -14.09 -19.42
N TRP A 323 10.90 -13.50 -18.44
CA TRP A 323 11.85 -14.21 -17.58
C TRP A 323 11.23 -15.35 -16.75
N SER A 324 9.91 -15.36 -16.55
CA SER A 324 9.18 -16.44 -15.88
C SER A 324 9.22 -17.77 -16.64
N ASP A 325 9.40 -17.74 -17.96
CA ASP A 325 9.57 -18.94 -18.82
C ASP A 325 11.06 -19.29 -19.03
N GLY A 326 11.96 -18.56 -18.36
CA GLY A 326 13.41 -18.50 -18.61
C GLY A 326 14.21 -19.78 -18.38
N ALA A 327 13.56 -20.90 -18.03
CA ALA A 327 14.19 -22.22 -18.01
C ALA A 327 13.95 -23.05 -19.29
N THR A 328 12.97 -22.69 -20.14
CA THR A 328 12.59 -23.54 -21.29
C THR A 328 12.36 -22.80 -22.60
N LYS A 329 12.03 -21.50 -22.61
CA LYS A 329 11.72 -20.77 -23.85
C LYS A 329 12.23 -19.33 -23.82
N MET A 330 12.91 -18.92 -24.89
CA MET A 330 13.26 -17.52 -25.15
C MET A 330 12.42 -17.01 -26.32
N ILE A 331 11.37 -16.24 -26.05
CA ILE A 331 10.58 -15.57 -27.08
C ILE A 331 11.20 -14.20 -27.32
N ALA A 332 11.92 -14.05 -28.44
CA ALA A 332 12.47 -12.77 -28.87
C ALA A 332 11.69 -12.28 -30.10
N HIS A 333 11.05 -11.12 -29.98
CA HIS A 333 10.46 -10.41 -31.13
C HIS A 333 11.55 -9.60 -31.82
N VAL A 334 12.45 -10.27 -32.55
CA VAL A 334 13.45 -9.59 -33.41
C VAL A 334 12.86 -9.47 -34.81
N PRO A 335 12.83 -8.27 -35.41
CA PRO A 335 12.43 -8.11 -36.81
C PRO A 335 13.37 -8.86 -37.76
N PHE A 336 12.81 -9.71 -38.61
CA PHE A 336 13.51 -10.68 -39.47
C PHE A 336 14.37 -10.12 -40.62
N TYR A 337 14.69 -8.82 -40.64
CA TYR A 337 15.54 -8.27 -41.71
C TYR A 337 17.05 -8.36 -41.44
N ILE A 338 17.49 -8.82 -40.26
CA ILE A 338 18.92 -8.89 -39.89
C ILE A 338 19.50 -10.32 -40.03
N LEU A 339 18.64 -11.34 -40.08
CA LEU A 339 19.04 -12.75 -40.25
C LEU A 339 18.46 -13.26 -41.57
N GLY A 340 19.22 -13.07 -42.65
CA GLY A 340 19.03 -13.60 -44.01
C GLY A 340 17.67 -14.23 -44.35
N GLU A 341 16.83 -13.47 -45.07
CA GLU A 341 15.78 -13.94 -45.99
C GLU A 341 15.00 -15.22 -45.61
N GLN A 342 14.46 -15.30 -44.39
CA GLN A 342 13.37 -16.25 -44.14
C GLN A 342 12.06 -15.51 -43.86
N GLN A 343 11.12 -15.64 -44.81
CA GLN A 343 9.73 -15.23 -44.62
C GLN A 343 9.08 -16.14 -43.57
N GLY A 344 8.63 -15.53 -42.47
CA GLY A 344 7.89 -16.20 -41.40
C GLY A 344 7.04 -15.20 -40.60
N PRO A 345 6.10 -15.69 -39.77
CA PRO A 345 5.32 -14.83 -38.87
C PRO A 345 6.25 -14.02 -37.94
N PRO A 346 5.81 -12.85 -37.42
CA PRO A 346 6.65 -11.90 -36.66
C PRO A 346 7.11 -12.40 -35.28
N PHE A 347 6.94 -13.68 -34.99
CA PHE A 347 7.35 -14.35 -33.76
C PHE A 347 7.95 -15.71 -34.14
N HIS A 348 9.08 -16.05 -33.53
CA HIS A 348 9.72 -17.34 -33.71
C HIS A 348 10.11 -17.86 -32.33
N GLU A 349 9.67 -19.08 -32.02
CA GLU A 349 10.11 -19.77 -30.81
C GLU A 349 11.51 -20.33 -31.08
N PHE A 350 12.50 -19.89 -30.30
CA PHE A 350 13.84 -20.49 -30.32
C PHE A 350 13.96 -21.48 -29.16
N PHE A 351 14.43 -22.69 -29.44
CA PHE A 351 14.92 -23.60 -28.40
C PHE A 351 16.42 -23.35 -28.17
N PHE A 352 16.89 -23.54 -26.92
CA PHE A 352 18.32 -23.36 -26.60
C PHE A 352 19.25 -24.28 -27.42
N SER A 353 18.72 -25.42 -27.89
CA SER A 353 19.40 -26.33 -28.79
C SER A 353 19.69 -25.75 -30.18
N ASP A 354 18.98 -24.69 -30.58
CA ASP A 354 19.12 -24.06 -31.91
C ASP A 354 20.23 -22.99 -31.93
N ILE A 355 20.61 -22.49 -30.74
CA ILE A 355 21.57 -21.39 -30.56
C ILE A 355 22.95 -21.93 -30.16
N LEU A 356 22.99 -23.07 -29.46
CA LEU A 356 24.24 -23.68 -29.02
C LEU A 356 24.70 -24.73 -30.05
N PRO A 357 25.89 -24.56 -30.66
CA PRO A 357 26.45 -25.60 -31.51
C PRO A 357 26.73 -26.85 -30.67
N ARG A 358 26.39 -28.03 -31.22
CA ARG A 358 26.77 -29.32 -30.63
C ARG A 358 28.27 -29.52 -30.59
#